data_AF-A0A0S3U3I9-F1
#
_entry.id   AF-A0A0S3U3I9-F1
#
_cell.length_a   1.000
_cell.length_b   1.000
_cell.length_c   1.000
_cell.angle_alpha   90.00
_cell.angle_beta   90.00
_cell.angle_gamma   90.00
#
_symmetry.space_group_name_H-M   'P 1'
#
loop_
_entity.id
_entity.type
_entity.pdbx_description
1 polymer ?
#
loop_
_entity_poly.entity_id
_entity_poly.type
_entity_poly.pdbx_seq_one_letter_code
_entity_poly.pdbx_strand_id
1 'polypeptide(L)'
;MIVPFFSVPPAHHVAWVNVYAQQRSTRRSRRSNPEDGNRREFSGTAANLEGDFVSEDALWGMLLEAMPLGVLVLASSLSMVYCNEKAKALCDRLRNEENELPISICQLCQRLIQGESSEPLIMEYQEQDLFFRLQARWMNIATPQPLLLVLIEDCHESMRNELAIEQDKYDLTDREAEIWFLLRQKYSYQDISALLNISMNTVKTHVKNIYAKRKSLANDRKIWYSR
;
A
#
# COMPACT_ATOMS: atom_id res chain seq x y z
N MET A 1 27.29 13.23 -9.61
CA MET A 1 25.82 13.40 -9.65
C MET A 1 25.27 12.67 -8.43
N ILE A 2 24.98 13.41 -7.37
CA ILE A 2 24.61 12.89 -6.05
C ILE A 2 23.09 12.93 -5.99
N VAL A 3 22.46 11.77 -5.86
CA VAL A 3 21.02 11.63 -5.61
C VAL A 3 20.70 12.24 -4.25
N PRO A 4 19.66 13.07 -4.09
CA PRO A 4 19.36 13.69 -2.82
C PRO A 4 18.90 12.62 -1.83
N PHE A 5 19.60 12.60 -0.72
CA PHE A 5 19.32 11.82 0.47
C PHE A 5 18.04 12.38 1.09
N PHE A 6 16.89 11.76 0.83
CA PHE A 6 15.69 12.05 1.61
C PHE A 6 15.92 11.52 3.02
N SER A 7 16.34 12.42 3.91
CA SER A 7 16.35 12.18 5.35
C SER A 7 14.91 11.99 5.80
N VAL A 8 14.53 10.73 6.01
CA VAL A 8 13.22 10.33 6.53
C VAL A 8 13.09 10.86 7.97
N PRO A 9 12.09 11.71 8.29
CA PRO A 9 11.95 12.32 9.63
C PRO A 9 11.43 11.31 10.67
N PRO A 10 11.62 11.55 11.98
CA PRO A 10 11.34 10.62 13.07
C PRO A 10 9.85 10.31 13.35
N ALA A 11 8.92 10.81 12.53
CA ALA A 11 7.46 10.64 12.71
C ALA A 11 6.92 9.24 12.32
N HIS A 12 7.71 8.42 11.63
CA HIS A 12 7.32 7.06 11.21
C HIS A 12 7.29 6.03 12.37
N HIS A 13 7.82 6.37 13.54
CA HIS A 13 8.00 5.43 14.66
C HIS A 13 6.70 4.93 15.29
N VAL A 14 5.76 5.84 15.57
CA VAL A 14 4.54 5.50 16.34
C VAL A 14 3.52 4.80 15.44
N ALA A 15 3.43 5.24 14.20
CA ALA A 15 2.45 4.77 13.23
C ALA A 15 2.68 3.28 12.87
N TRP A 16 3.92 2.79 12.92
CA TRP A 16 4.22 1.38 12.62
C TRP A 16 3.87 0.39 13.76
N VAL A 17 4.08 0.77 15.03
CA VAL A 17 3.74 -0.09 16.18
C VAL A 17 2.24 -0.43 16.17
N ASN A 18 1.40 0.54 15.80
CA ASN A 18 -0.04 0.36 15.69
C ASN A 18 -0.44 -0.57 14.53
N VAL A 19 0.17 -0.42 13.36
CA VAL A 19 -0.08 -1.25 12.18
C VAL A 19 0.19 -2.73 12.44
N TYR A 20 1.31 -3.02 13.11
CA TYR A 20 1.67 -4.41 13.42
C TYR A 20 0.79 -5.00 14.53
N ALA A 21 0.43 -4.19 15.54
CA ALA A 21 -0.54 -4.59 16.57
C ALA A 21 -1.92 -4.97 15.97
N GLN A 22 -2.39 -4.23 14.97
CA GLN A 22 -3.62 -4.55 14.21
C GLN A 22 -3.51 -5.82 13.36
N GLN A 23 -2.37 -6.10 12.72
CA GLN A 23 -2.18 -7.38 12.01
C GLN A 23 -2.18 -8.58 12.97
N ARG A 24 -1.60 -8.42 14.16
CA ARG A 24 -1.55 -9.49 15.18
C ARG A 24 -2.94 -9.81 15.75
N SER A 25 -3.80 -8.80 15.93
CA SER A 25 -5.18 -8.99 16.45
C SER A 25 -6.09 -9.68 15.42
N THR A 26 -6.03 -9.27 14.15
CA THR A 26 -6.83 -9.85 13.06
C THR A 26 -6.47 -11.31 12.77
N ARG A 27 -5.19 -11.69 12.88
CA ARG A 27 -4.75 -13.10 12.71
C ARG A 27 -5.13 -14.01 13.89
N ARG A 28 -5.16 -13.50 15.13
CA ARG A 28 -5.68 -14.29 16.28
C ARG A 28 -7.15 -14.64 16.11
N SER A 29 -7.94 -13.73 15.54
CA SER A 29 -9.37 -13.97 15.23
C SER A 29 -9.56 -15.01 14.11
N ARG A 30 -8.66 -15.07 13.13
CA ARG A 30 -8.74 -16.06 12.03
C ARG A 30 -8.23 -17.47 12.37
N ARG A 31 -7.54 -17.68 13.49
CA ARG A 31 -7.04 -19.01 13.90
C ARG A 31 -8.08 -19.89 14.61
N SER A 32 -9.31 -19.41 14.80
CA SER A 32 -10.40 -20.15 15.46
C SER A 32 -11.55 -20.49 14.49
N ASN A 33 -11.27 -21.23 13.41
CA ASN A 33 -12.25 -22.04 12.69
C ASN A 33 -11.57 -22.96 11.66
N PRO A 34 -11.50 -24.28 11.87
CA PRO A 34 -11.18 -25.26 10.84
C PRO A 34 -12.44 -26.07 10.48
N GLU A 35 -13.26 -25.54 9.58
CA GLU A 35 -14.26 -26.27 8.79
C GLU A 35 -14.16 -25.66 7.38
N ASP A 36 -14.17 -26.36 6.25
CA ASP A 36 -14.66 -27.69 5.95
C ASP A 36 -14.00 -28.17 4.64
N GLY A 37 -13.81 -29.49 4.49
CA GLY A 37 -13.30 -30.10 3.28
C GLY A 37 -14.41 -30.27 2.25
N ASN A 38 -14.25 -29.70 1.05
CA ASN A 38 -15.04 -30.16 -0.08
C ASN A 38 -14.24 -30.14 -1.38
N ARG A 39 -13.75 -31.32 -1.74
CA ARG A 39 -13.06 -31.64 -2.99
C ARG A 39 -14.15 -31.90 -4.03
N ARG A 40 -14.49 -30.89 -4.84
CA ARG A 40 -15.31 -31.09 -6.04
C ARG A 40 -14.41 -31.36 -7.23
N GLU A 41 -14.48 -32.59 -7.73
CA GLU A 41 -14.02 -32.98 -9.06
C GLU A 41 -14.80 -32.18 -10.11
N PHE A 42 -14.08 -31.48 -11.00
CA PHE A 42 -14.68 -30.80 -12.14
C PHE A 42 -14.40 -31.65 -13.39
N SER A 43 -15.40 -32.44 -13.79
CA SER A 43 -15.43 -33.12 -15.08
C SER A 43 -15.64 -32.10 -16.19
N GLY A 44 -14.87 -32.22 -17.26
CA GLY A 44 -14.89 -31.30 -18.38
C GLY A 44 -16.19 -31.29 -19.18
N THR A 45 -16.52 -30.11 -19.70
CA THR A 45 -17.24 -29.94 -20.96
C THR A 45 -16.54 -28.81 -21.72
N ALA A 46 -15.84 -29.17 -22.79
CA ALA A 46 -15.33 -28.23 -23.77
C ALA A 46 -16.53 -27.64 -24.52
N ALA A 47 -16.89 -26.40 -24.19
CA ALA A 47 -17.84 -25.60 -24.93
C ALA A 47 -17.09 -24.42 -25.56
N ASN A 48 -17.05 -24.44 -26.89
CA ASN A 48 -16.75 -23.39 -27.86
C ASN A 48 -16.40 -22.02 -27.28
N LEU A 49 -15.11 -21.67 -27.37
CA LEU A 49 -14.62 -20.30 -27.23
C LEU A 49 -14.76 -19.59 -28.58
N GLU A 50 -15.96 -19.13 -28.91
CA GLU A 50 -16.09 -17.96 -29.79
C GLU A 50 -15.78 -16.74 -28.92
N GLY A 51 -14.68 -16.06 -29.24
CA GLY A 51 -14.10 -15.02 -28.42
C GLY A 51 -14.91 -13.74 -28.44
N ASP A 52 -15.80 -13.57 -27.46
CA ASP A 52 -16.29 -12.27 -27.05
C ASP A 52 -15.10 -11.49 -26.43
N PHE A 53 -14.47 -10.63 -27.23
CA PHE A 53 -13.51 -9.67 -26.71
C PHE A 53 -14.23 -8.71 -25.77
N VAL A 54 -13.74 -8.60 -24.52
CA VAL A 54 -14.21 -7.63 -23.54
C VAL A 54 -14.03 -6.22 -24.13
N SER A 55 -15.07 -5.38 -24.05
CA SER A 55 -15.00 -3.97 -24.49
C SER A 55 -13.82 -3.26 -23.82
N GLU A 56 -13.13 -2.40 -24.58
CA GLU A 56 -12.01 -1.60 -24.09
C GLU A 56 -12.39 -0.78 -22.85
N ASP A 57 -13.60 -0.19 -22.83
CA ASP A 57 -14.12 0.56 -21.68
C ASP A 57 -14.30 -0.31 -20.43
N ALA A 58 -14.74 -1.56 -20.61
CA ALA A 58 -14.91 -2.50 -19.50
C ALA A 58 -13.56 -2.99 -18.96
N LEU A 59 -12.55 -3.15 -19.82
CA LEU A 59 -11.18 -3.46 -19.40
C LEU A 59 -10.58 -2.31 -18.59
N TRP A 60 -10.76 -1.06 -19.02
CA TRP A 60 -10.28 0.12 -18.29
C TRP A 60 -10.94 0.27 -16.92
N GLY A 61 -12.25 0.06 -16.84
CA GLY A 61 -12.97 0.03 -15.56
C GLY A 61 -12.40 -1.03 -14.62
N MET A 62 -12.25 -2.27 -15.07
CA MET A 62 -11.65 -3.34 -14.25
C MET A 62 -10.22 -3.02 -13.81
N LEU A 63 -9.40 -2.45 -14.69
CA LEU A 63 -8.00 -2.11 -14.36
C LEU A 63 -7.92 -1.01 -13.29
N LEU A 64 -8.74 0.03 -13.42
CA LEU A 64 -8.76 1.14 -12.47
C LEU A 64 -9.28 0.70 -11.09
N GLU A 65 -10.26 -0.20 -11.04
CA GLU A 65 -10.76 -0.77 -9.79
C GLU A 65 -9.80 -1.79 -9.15
N ALA A 66 -8.97 -2.47 -9.96
CA ALA A 66 -7.95 -3.39 -9.45
C ALA A 66 -6.71 -2.68 -8.87
N MET A 67 -6.59 -1.36 -9.05
CA MET A 67 -5.42 -0.63 -8.56
C MET A 67 -5.39 -0.57 -7.02
N PRO A 68 -4.22 -0.77 -6.39
CA PRO A 68 -4.09 -0.66 -4.94
C PRO A 68 -4.18 0.78 -4.42
N LEU A 69 -4.16 1.75 -5.33
CA LEU A 69 -4.25 3.18 -5.06
C LEU A 69 -5.67 3.70 -5.29
N GLY A 70 -6.08 4.68 -4.50
CA GLY A 70 -7.22 5.51 -4.83
C GLY A 70 -6.90 6.39 -6.03
N VAL A 71 -7.76 6.37 -7.03
CA VAL A 71 -7.66 7.18 -8.24
C VAL A 71 -8.82 8.16 -8.29
N LEU A 72 -8.50 9.44 -8.40
CA LEU A 72 -9.45 10.51 -8.65
C LEU A 72 -9.05 11.26 -9.90
N VAL A 73 -10.03 11.62 -10.72
CA VAL A 73 -9.87 12.61 -11.79
C VAL A 73 -10.76 13.79 -11.48
N LEU A 74 -10.16 14.98 -11.43
CA LEU A 74 -10.85 16.23 -11.13
C LEU A 74 -10.76 17.19 -12.31
N ALA A 75 -11.79 17.99 -12.52
CA ALA A 75 -11.69 19.17 -13.36
C ALA A 75 -10.87 20.27 -12.64
N SER A 76 -10.41 21.29 -13.36
CA SER A 76 -9.75 22.46 -12.76
C SER A 76 -10.64 23.24 -11.78
N SER A 77 -11.97 23.06 -11.86
CA SER A 77 -12.95 23.55 -10.89
C SER A 77 -13.01 22.73 -9.60
N LEU A 78 -12.18 21.68 -9.47
CA LEU A 78 -12.19 20.69 -8.38
C LEU A 78 -13.46 19.84 -8.30
N SER A 79 -14.29 19.84 -9.35
CA SER A 79 -15.39 18.89 -9.49
C SER A 79 -14.87 17.51 -9.89
N MET A 80 -15.45 16.47 -9.31
CA MET A 80 -15.04 15.09 -9.53
C MET A 80 -15.58 14.56 -10.85
N VAL A 81 -14.67 14.16 -11.74
CA VAL A 81 -14.99 13.57 -13.05
C VAL A 81 -14.99 12.04 -12.95
N TYR A 82 -14.07 11.48 -12.17
CA TYR A 82 -13.97 10.04 -11.93
C TYR A 82 -13.41 9.75 -10.53
N CYS A 83 -13.82 8.62 -9.97
CA CYS A 83 -13.36 8.08 -8.69
C CYS A 83 -13.49 6.56 -8.71
N ASN A 84 -12.40 5.84 -8.42
CA ASN A 84 -12.49 4.39 -8.19
C ASN A 84 -12.99 4.08 -6.76
N GLU A 85 -13.45 2.86 -6.51
CA GLU A 85 -13.99 2.45 -5.20
C GLU A 85 -12.93 2.62 -4.09
N LYS A 86 -11.65 2.40 -4.42
CA LYS A 86 -10.54 2.62 -3.48
C LYS A 86 -10.43 4.09 -3.08
N ALA A 87 -10.48 5.03 -4.04
CA ALA A 87 -10.45 6.46 -3.76
C ALA A 87 -11.65 6.88 -2.94
N LYS A 88 -12.85 6.38 -3.24
CA LYS A 88 -14.05 6.66 -2.47
C LYS A 88 -13.87 6.28 -0.99
N ALA A 89 -13.44 5.05 -0.73
CA ALA A 89 -13.19 4.56 0.63
C ALA A 89 -12.10 5.36 1.37
N LEU A 90 -11.05 5.81 0.66
CA LEU A 90 -9.98 6.62 1.24
C LEU A 90 -10.43 8.06 1.49
N CYS A 91 -11.21 8.64 0.60
CA CYS A 91 -11.82 9.95 0.76
C CYS A 91 -12.77 9.98 1.96
N ASP A 92 -13.58 8.94 2.15
CA ASP A 92 -14.49 8.84 3.31
C ASP A 92 -13.73 8.81 4.63
N ARG A 93 -12.51 8.24 4.65
CA ARG A 93 -11.62 8.25 5.84
C ARG A 93 -10.91 9.59 6.06
N LEU A 94 -10.64 10.33 4.99
CA LEU A 94 -10.04 11.66 5.03
C LEU A 94 -11.08 12.77 5.30
N ARG A 95 -12.37 12.43 5.22
CA ARG A 95 -13.47 13.39 5.33
C ARG A 95 -13.75 13.69 6.81
N ASN A 96 -13.35 14.88 7.25
CA ASN A 96 -13.72 15.41 8.57
C ASN A 96 -14.98 16.31 8.54
N GLU A 97 -15.50 16.68 7.35
CA GLU A 97 -16.62 17.60 7.14
C GLU A 97 -17.59 17.09 6.06
N GLU A 98 -18.78 17.68 5.90
CA GLU A 98 -19.76 17.30 4.85
C GLU A 98 -19.30 17.60 3.40
N ASN A 99 -18.11 18.17 3.20
CA ASN A 99 -17.58 18.52 1.88
C ASN A 99 -17.42 17.29 0.97
N GLU A 100 -17.80 17.42 -0.31
CA GLU A 100 -17.69 16.34 -1.31
C GLU A 100 -16.27 15.81 -1.49
N LEU A 101 -15.25 16.67 -1.33
CA LEU A 101 -13.83 16.34 -1.47
C LEU A 101 -13.05 16.71 -0.19
N PRO A 102 -12.18 15.83 0.32
CA PRO A 102 -11.35 16.13 1.49
C PRO A 102 -10.50 17.39 1.32
N ILE A 103 -10.41 18.20 2.39
CA ILE A 103 -9.70 19.49 2.39
C ILE A 103 -8.23 19.33 1.98
N SER A 104 -7.57 18.26 2.42
CA SER A 104 -6.18 17.95 2.04
C SER A 104 -5.99 17.80 0.53
N ILE A 105 -6.96 17.18 -0.15
CA ILE A 105 -6.95 17.02 -1.61
C ILE A 105 -7.24 18.36 -2.29
N CYS A 106 -8.21 19.13 -1.79
CA CYS A 106 -8.49 20.48 -2.29
C CYS A 106 -7.25 21.37 -2.24
N GLN A 107 -6.55 21.40 -1.09
CA GLN A 107 -5.33 22.18 -0.90
C GLN A 107 -4.21 21.73 -1.83
N LEU A 108 -4.01 20.42 -1.99
CA LEU A 108 -3.04 19.86 -2.92
C LEU A 108 -3.31 20.31 -4.35
N CYS A 109 -4.56 20.19 -4.81
CA CYS A 109 -4.95 20.54 -6.17
C CYS A 109 -4.86 22.06 -6.41
N GLN A 110 -5.29 22.88 -5.46
CA GLN A 110 -5.16 24.34 -5.54
C GLN A 110 -3.71 24.78 -5.68
N ARG A 111 -2.79 24.17 -4.92
CA ARG A 111 -1.36 24.45 -5.04
C ARG A 111 -0.80 24.07 -6.41
N LEU A 112 -1.26 22.96 -6.98
CA LEU A 112 -0.88 22.56 -8.33
C LEU A 112 -1.45 23.50 -9.40
N ILE A 113 -2.70 23.98 -9.23
CA ILE A 113 -3.33 24.93 -10.13
C ILE A 113 -2.64 26.31 -10.10
N GLN A 114 -2.25 26.76 -8.91
CA GLN A 114 -1.54 28.03 -8.72
C GLN A 114 -0.07 27.95 -9.15
N GLY A 115 0.49 26.75 -9.23
CA GLY A 115 1.86 26.52 -9.67
C GLY A 115 1.97 26.39 -11.19
N GLU A 116 3.11 26.83 -11.74
CA GLU A 116 3.42 26.67 -13.17
C GLU A 116 4.14 25.34 -13.49
N SER A 117 4.28 24.45 -12.50
CA SER A 117 5.06 23.22 -12.66
C SER A 117 4.27 22.11 -13.33
N SER A 118 4.91 21.42 -14.28
CA SER A 118 4.40 20.16 -14.87
C SER A 118 4.72 18.93 -14.01
N GLU A 119 5.56 19.08 -12.98
CA GLU A 119 5.93 17.97 -12.09
C GLU A 119 4.77 17.59 -11.16
N PRO A 120 4.62 16.31 -10.80
CA PRO A 120 3.62 15.89 -9.83
C PRO A 120 3.90 16.54 -8.47
N LEU A 121 2.87 17.11 -7.87
CA LEU A 121 2.93 17.60 -6.50
C LEU A 121 2.60 16.45 -5.55
N ILE A 122 3.51 16.18 -4.61
CA ILE A 122 3.36 15.13 -3.61
C ILE A 122 3.20 15.78 -2.24
N MET A 123 2.25 15.28 -1.46
CA MET A 123 1.99 15.66 -0.08
C MET A 123 1.82 14.41 0.76
N GLU A 124 2.43 14.38 1.93
CA GLU A 124 2.17 13.37 2.94
C GLU A 124 1.26 13.97 4.01
N TYR A 125 0.17 13.27 4.30
CA TYR A 125 -0.84 13.67 5.26
C TYR A 125 -0.84 12.67 6.41
N GLN A 126 -0.62 13.16 7.62
CA GLN A 126 -0.59 12.34 8.83
C GLN A 126 -1.51 12.96 9.89
N GLU A 127 -2.54 12.23 10.29
CA GLU A 127 -3.44 12.60 11.38
C GLU A 127 -3.76 11.36 12.21
N GLN A 128 -3.45 11.39 13.51
CA GLN A 128 -3.66 10.27 14.44
C GLN A 128 -3.05 8.94 13.92
N ASP A 129 -3.89 7.99 13.52
CA ASP A 129 -3.53 6.65 12.99
C ASP A 129 -3.67 6.56 11.47
N LEU A 130 -3.91 7.71 10.81
CA LEU A 130 -3.99 7.82 9.36
C LEU A 130 -2.65 8.35 8.83
N PHE A 131 -2.11 7.65 7.84
CA PHE A 131 -0.96 8.10 7.09
C PHE A 131 -1.20 7.86 5.60
N PHE A 132 -1.44 8.96 4.89
CA PHE A 132 -1.73 8.95 3.47
C PHE A 132 -0.66 9.70 2.69
N ARG A 133 -0.35 9.21 1.49
CA ARG A 133 0.38 9.98 0.49
C ARG A 133 -0.56 10.37 -0.62
N LEU A 134 -0.63 11.67 -0.87
CA LEU A 134 -1.43 12.28 -1.92
C LEU A 134 -0.50 12.78 -3.02
N GLN A 135 -0.80 12.44 -4.27
CA GLN A 135 -0.04 12.90 -5.41
C GLN A 135 -1.00 13.48 -6.44
N ALA A 136 -0.77 14.72 -6.88
CA ALA A 136 -1.56 15.36 -7.93
C ALA A 136 -0.68 15.70 -9.13
N ARG A 137 -1.22 15.55 -10.35
CA ARG A 137 -0.58 16.02 -11.58
C ARG A 137 -1.60 16.42 -12.63
N TRP A 138 -1.18 17.29 -13.54
CA TRP A 138 -1.95 17.57 -14.76
C TRP A 138 -1.99 16.33 -15.67
N MET A 139 -3.14 16.06 -16.26
CA MET A 139 -3.29 15.06 -17.31
C MET A 139 -3.09 15.73 -18.67
N ASN A 140 -2.11 15.24 -19.42
CA ASN A 140 -1.91 15.67 -20.81
C ASN A 140 -2.75 14.79 -21.74
N ILE A 141 -4.07 14.99 -21.71
CA ILE A 141 -5.00 14.35 -22.64
C ILE A 141 -5.57 15.45 -23.54
N ALA A 142 -5.87 15.11 -24.80
CA ALA A 142 -6.52 16.02 -25.75
C ALA A 142 -7.99 16.28 -25.37
N THR A 143 -8.24 16.80 -24.18
CA THR A 143 -9.55 17.26 -23.71
C THR A 143 -9.64 18.79 -23.81
N PRO A 144 -10.83 19.34 -24.07
CA PRO A 144 -11.01 20.79 -24.13
C PRO A 144 -10.77 21.49 -22.77
N GLN A 145 -10.86 20.73 -21.67
CA GLN A 145 -10.63 21.23 -20.32
C GLN A 145 -9.45 20.48 -19.68
N PRO A 146 -8.57 21.17 -18.94
CA PRO A 146 -7.46 20.53 -18.26
C PRO A 146 -7.98 19.70 -17.08
N LEU A 147 -7.52 18.45 -17.02
CA LEU A 147 -7.89 17.50 -15.97
C LEU A 147 -6.71 17.27 -15.02
N LEU A 148 -7.03 17.00 -13.76
CA LEU A 148 -6.10 16.69 -12.70
C LEU A 148 -6.25 15.21 -12.35
N LEU A 149 -5.14 14.47 -12.32
CA LEU A 149 -5.08 13.14 -11.75
C LEU A 149 -4.60 13.26 -10.30
N VAL A 150 -5.37 12.73 -9.36
CA VAL A 150 -4.97 12.58 -7.97
C VAL A 150 -4.88 11.10 -7.61
N LEU A 151 -3.74 10.70 -7.07
CA LEU A 151 -3.51 9.38 -6.51
C LEU A 151 -3.47 9.48 -4.98
N ILE A 152 -4.17 8.56 -4.33
CA ILE A 152 -4.25 8.45 -2.88
C ILE A 152 -3.69 7.09 -2.48
N GLU A 153 -2.64 7.09 -1.67
CA GLU A 153 -2.02 5.89 -1.11
C GLU A 153 -2.27 5.85 0.41
N ASP A 154 -2.81 4.73 0.90
CA ASP A 154 -2.74 4.40 2.33
C ASP A 154 -1.38 3.76 2.62
N CYS A 155 -0.47 4.55 3.19
CA CYS A 155 0.90 4.12 3.46
C CYS A 155 0.96 2.96 4.48
N HIS A 156 -0.04 2.84 5.37
CA HIS A 156 -0.13 1.73 6.30
C HIS A 156 -0.51 0.43 5.61
N GLU A 157 -1.48 0.49 4.70
CA GLU A 157 -1.86 -0.67 3.89
C GLU A 157 -0.73 -1.09 2.95
N SER A 158 -0.10 -0.15 2.24
CA SER A 158 1.07 -0.42 1.39
C SER A 158 2.17 -1.14 2.18
N MET A 159 2.50 -0.62 3.36
CA MET A 159 3.51 -1.22 4.24
C MET A 159 3.11 -2.62 4.71
N ARG A 160 1.84 -2.84 5.09
CA ARG A 160 1.32 -4.17 5.48
C ARG A 160 1.44 -5.18 4.35
N ASN A 161 1.15 -4.76 3.13
CA ASN A 161 1.23 -5.62 1.96
C ASN A 161 2.68 -5.99 1.64
N GLU A 162 3.60 -5.02 1.71
CA GLU A 162 5.03 -5.30 1.53
C GLU A 162 5.55 -6.30 2.58
N LEU A 163 5.18 -6.11 3.84
CA LEU A 163 5.52 -7.04 4.93
C LEU A 163 4.97 -8.44 4.69
N ALA A 164 3.71 -8.55 4.24
CA ALA A 164 3.09 -9.85 3.98
C ALA A 164 3.79 -10.59 2.85
N ILE A 165 4.14 -9.89 1.77
CA ILE A 165 4.90 -10.45 0.63
C ILE A 165 6.27 -10.94 1.10
N GLU A 166 7.00 -10.15 1.88
CA GLU A 166 8.31 -10.57 2.39
C GLU A 166 8.24 -11.72 3.38
N GLN A 167 7.21 -11.70 4.23
CA GLN A 167 6.97 -12.76 5.20
C GLN A 167 6.74 -14.10 4.49
N ASP A 168 5.87 -14.11 3.48
CA ASP A 168 5.60 -15.31 2.68
C ASP A 168 6.83 -15.73 1.87
N LYS A 169 7.47 -14.77 1.18
CA LYS A 169 8.66 -15.01 0.36
C LYS A 169 9.79 -15.66 1.14
N TYR A 170 10.03 -15.25 2.39
CA TYR A 170 11.15 -15.75 3.19
C TYR A 170 10.74 -16.70 4.33
N ASP A 171 9.46 -17.09 4.40
CA ASP A 171 8.89 -17.85 5.50
C ASP A 171 9.27 -17.27 6.88
N LEU A 172 9.16 -15.95 7.02
CA LEU A 172 9.51 -15.28 8.28
C LEU A 172 8.40 -15.51 9.31
N THR A 173 8.80 -15.78 10.55
CA THR A 173 7.85 -15.66 11.67
C THR A 173 7.40 -14.21 11.81
N ASP A 174 6.26 -13.98 12.45
CA ASP A 174 5.77 -12.62 12.71
C ASP A 174 6.87 -11.74 13.33
N ARG A 175 7.57 -12.25 14.35
CA ARG A 175 8.66 -11.53 15.01
C ARG A 175 9.87 -11.27 14.11
N GLU A 176 10.17 -12.19 13.20
CA GLU A 176 11.25 -12.02 12.23
C GLU A 176 10.89 -10.99 11.16
N ALA A 177 9.64 -10.96 10.67
CA ALA A 177 9.17 -9.96 9.72
C ALA A 177 9.21 -8.54 10.33
N GLU A 178 8.80 -8.42 11.60
CA GLU A 178 8.84 -7.17 12.36
C GLU A 178 10.28 -6.63 12.50
N ILE A 179 11.23 -7.49 12.87
CA ILE A 179 12.65 -7.12 12.98
C ILE A 179 13.24 -6.83 11.59
N TRP A 180 12.90 -7.63 10.57
CA TRP A 180 13.38 -7.47 9.20
C TRP A 180 13.01 -6.08 8.63
N PHE A 181 11.78 -5.65 8.88
CA PHE A 181 11.33 -4.32 8.48
C PHE A 181 12.14 -3.21 9.14
N LEU A 182 12.31 -3.26 10.47
CA LEU A 182 13.08 -2.25 11.19
C LEU A 182 14.54 -2.18 10.70
N LEU A 183 15.14 -3.32 10.34
CA LEU A 183 16.47 -3.35 9.75
C LEU A 183 16.52 -2.64 8.39
N ARG A 184 15.48 -2.79 7.55
CA ARG A 184 15.40 -2.07 6.26
C ARG A 184 15.27 -0.57 6.44
N GLN A 185 14.59 -0.12 7.50
CA GLN A 185 14.51 1.28 7.92
C GLN A 185 15.77 1.80 8.64
N LYS A 186 16.85 1.00 8.67
CA LYS A 186 18.16 1.37 9.24
C LYS A 186 18.18 1.56 10.76
N TYR A 187 17.21 0.99 11.48
CA TYR A 187 17.27 0.97 12.94
C TYR A 187 18.45 0.15 13.46
N SER A 188 19.10 0.65 14.51
CA SER A 188 20.16 -0.10 15.18
C SER A 188 19.57 -1.25 15.99
N TYR A 189 20.39 -2.24 16.34
CA TYR A 189 19.93 -3.35 17.18
C TYR A 189 19.48 -2.88 18.57
N GLN A 190 20.05 -1.76 19.06
CA GLN A 190 19.65 -1.14 20.31
C GLN A 190 18.25 -0.53 20.18
N ASP A 191 18.00 0.23 19.11
CA ASP A 191 16.67 0.81 18.85
C ASP A 191 15.61 -0.27 18.72
N ILE A 192 15.90 -1.32 17.95
CA ILE A 192 15.00 -2.47 17.78
C ILE A 192 14.72 -3.14 19.13
N SER A 193 15.75 -3.33 19.96
CA SER A 193 15.58 -3.95 21.27
C SER A 193 14.69 -3.13 22.20
N ALA A 194 14.84 -1.81 22.19
CA ALA A 194 14.04 -0.88 22.97
C ALA A 194 12.60 -0.80 22.45
N LEU A 195 12.42 -0.61 21.13
CA LEU A 195 11.10 -0.50 20.48
C LEU A 195 10.26 -1.76 20.71
N LEU A 196 10.90 -2.92 20.63
CA LEU A 196 10.23 -4.20 20.68
C LEU A 196 10.20 -4.83 22.07
N ASN A 197 10.73 -4.13 23.08
CA ASN A 197 10.88 -4.57 24.47
C ASN A 197 11.44 -6.00 24.60
N ILE A 198 12.56 -6.26 23.90
CA ILE A 198 13.29 -7.54 23.96
C ILE A 198 14.78 -7.28 24.15
N SER A 199 15.53 -8.30 24.59
CA SER A 199 16.97 -8.15 24.74
C SER A 199 17.69 -8.01 23.39
N MET A 200 18.79 -7.26 23.37
CA MET A 200 19.65 -7.12 22.18
C MET A 200 20.16 -8.47 21.65
N ASN A 201 20.36 -9.46 22.54
CA ASN A 201 20.73 -10.83 22.14
C ASN A 201 19.60 -11.54 21.37
N THR A 202 18.34 -11.29 21.76
CA THR A 202 17.17 -11.82 21.04
C THR A 202 17.07 -11.19 19.65
N VAL A 203 17.29 -9.88 19.54
CA VAL A 203 17.36 -9.18 18.24
C VAL A 203 18.42 -9.84 17.35
N LYS A 204 19.66 -9.97 17.83
CA LYS A 204 20.76 -10.62 17.08
C LYS A 204 20.40 -12.04 16.63
N THR A 205 19.71 -12.80 17.47
CA THR A 205 19.28 -14.17 17.15
C THR A 205 18.26 -14.17 16.01
N HIS A 206 17.22 -13.33 16.08
CA HIS A 206 16.26 -13.18 14.99
C HIS A 206 16.92 -12.69 13.70
N VAL A 207 17.82 -11.71 13.78
CA VAL A 207 18.58 -11.22 12.60
C VAL A 207 19.35 -12.36 11.94
N LYS A 208 20.04 -13.19 12.72
CA LYS A 208 20.76 -14.37 12.21
C LYS A 208 19.82 -15.33 11.49
N ASN A 209 18.65 -15.62 12.07
CA ASN A 209 17.67 -16.52 11.47
C ASN A 209 17.08 -15.96 10.17
N ILE A 210 16.76 -14.66 10.13
CA ILE A 210 16.28 -13.98 8.92
C ILE A 210 17.29 -14.14 7.79
N TYR A 211 18.58 -13.83 8.04
CA TYR A 211 19.61 -13.98 7.01
C TYR A 211 19.80 -15.44 6.57
N ALA A 212 19.68 -16.40 7.49
CA ALA A 212 19.73 -17.82 7.14
C ALA A 212 18.59 -18.22 6.19
N LYS A 213 17.34 -17.83 6.51
CA LYS A 213 16.16 -18.08 5.67
C LYS A 213 16.30 -17.45 4.28
N ARG A 214 16.73 -16.18 4.23
CA ARG A 214 16.98 -15.46 2.96
C ARG A 214 18.06 -16.14 2.10
N LYS A 215 19.15 -16.60 2.72
CA LYS A 215 20.23 -17.29 2.01
C LYS A 215 19.78 -18.65 1.47
N SER A 216 19.00 -19.40 2.24
CA SER A 216 18.44 -20.68 1.80
C SER A 216 17.62 -20.53 0.53
N LEU A 217 16.88 -19.43 0.42
CA LEU A 217 16.00 -19.17 -0.71
C LEU A 217 16.68 -18.53 -1.91
N ALA A 218 17.75 -17.75 -1.70
CA ALA A 218 18.54 -17.23 -2.82
C ALA A 218 19.19 -18.34 -3.67
N ASN A 219 19.38 -19.52 -3.09
CA ASN A 219 19.89 -20.70 -3.79
C ASN A 219 18.80 -21.46 -4.58
N ASP A 220 17.53 -21.23 -4.28
CA ASP A 220 16.36 -21.82 -4.95
C ASP A 220 15.72 -20.74 -5.85
N ARG A 221 15.90 -20.82 -7.17
CA ARG A 221 15.22 -19.92 -8.13
C ARG A 221 13.71 -20.24 -8.22
N LYS A 222 12.97 -19.98 -7.14
CA LYS A 222 11.50 -20.11 -7.10
C LYS A 222 10.85 -18.74 -7.32
N ILE A 223 9.86 -18.72 -8.21
CA ILE A 223 8.95 -17.59 -8.39
C ILE A 223 7.92 -17.70 -7.26
N TRP A 224 7.76 -16.63 -6.48
CA TRP A 224 6.82 -16.56 -5.37
C TRP A 224 5.56 -15.82 -5.82
N TYR A 225 4.41 -16.40 -5.53
CA TYR A 225 3.10 -15.78 -5.72
C TYR A 225 2.51 -15.52 -4.33
N SER A 226 2.34 -14.26 -3.94
CA SER A 226 1.56 -13.94 -2.75
C SER A 226 0.08 -14.15 -3.06
N ARG A 227 -0.62 -14.94 -2.23
CA ARG A 227 -2.09 -15.07 -2.27
C ARG A 227 -2.78 -13.86 -1.66
#